data_AF-A0A923VWL0-F1
#
_entry.id   AF-A0A923VWL0-F1
#
_cell.length_a   1.000
_cell.length_b   1.000
_cell.length_c   1.000
_cell.angle_alpha   90.00
_cell.angle_beta   90.00
_cell.angle_gamma   90.00
#
_symmetry.space_group_name_H-M   'P 1'
#
loop_
_entity.id
_entity.type
_entity.pdbx_description
1 polymer ?
#
loop_
_entity_poly.entity_id
_entity_poly.type
_entity_poly.pdbx_seq_one_letter_code
_entity_poly.pdbx_strand_id
1 'polypeptide(L)'
;TVGLKDAWEEKGKKEENLLMNTLKELNKYVKEKDENAAEIILKPILVNIKSIDNYSLLINTILKNIKNDNNALFFANLILKYSNKVTSKDIEIEQLIKLYSMSLKSQLFSVRISVIENLKNDKVNLKDFKVQLSELKNTEKNEKVLELLKTI
;
A
#
# COMPACT_ATOMS: atom_id res chain seq x y z
N THR A 1 26.18 -9.10 -26.10
CA THR A 1 25.83 -9.36 -24.68
C THR A 1 25.91 -8.13 -23.79
N VAL A 2 26.64 -7.06 -24.16
CA VAL A 2 26.71 -5.80 -23.38
C VAL A 2 25.39 -5.01 -23.42
N GLY A 3 24.79 -4.81 -24.61
CA GLY A 3 23.55 -4.02 -24.75
C GLY A 3 22.30 -4.59 -24.08
N LEU A 4 22.27 -5.89 -23.75
CA LEU A 4 21.18 -6.46 -22.95
C LEU A 4 21.29 -6.00 -21.50
N LYS A 5 22.49 -6.12 -20.90
CA LYS A 5 22.73 -5.70 -19.51
C LYS A 5 22.40 -4.22 -19.30
N ASP A 6 22.83 -3.37 -20.23
CA ASP A 6 22.57 -1.93 -20.18
C ASP A 6 21.06 -1.62 -20.25
N ALA A 7 20.32 -2.34 -21.08
CA ALA A 7 18.87 -2.18 -21.20
C ALA A 7 18.12 -2.62 -19.93
N TRP A 8 18.56 -3.69 -19.27
CA TRP A 8 17.99 -4.15 -17.99
C TRP A 8 18.26 -3.15 -16.86
N GLU A 9 19.48 -2.61 -16.78
CA GLU A 9 19.84 -1.57 -15.80
C GLU A 9 19.07 -0.27 -16.04
N GLU A 10 18.89 0.14 -17.29
CA GLU A 10 18.11 1.32 -17.65
C GLU A 10 16.63 1.15 -17.31
N LYS A 11 16.04 -0.03 -17.59
CA LYS A 11 14.65 -0.34 -17.19
C LYS A 11 14.50 -0.28 -15.67
N GLY A 12 15.43 -0.86 -14.91
CA GLY A 12 15.42 -0.82 -13.45
C GLY A 12 15.43 0.61 -12.91
N LYS A 13 16.29 1.48 -13.44
CA LYS A 13 16.35 2.91 -13.06
C LYS A 13 15.06 3.66 -13.40
N LYS A 14 14.44 3.36 -14.55
CA LYS A 14 13.15 3.97 -14.94
C LYS A 14 12.04 3.62 -13.96
N GLU A 15 11.94 2.35 -13.56
CA GLU A 15 10.93 1.91 -12.60
C GLU A 15 11.17 2.47 -11.19
N GLU A 16 12.42 2.57 -10.74
CA GLU A 16 12.76 3.20 -9.46
C GLU A 16 12.35 4.68 -9.44
N ASN A 17 12.66 5.41 -10.51
CA ASN A 17 12.24 6.81 -10.67
C ASN A 17 10.71 6.94 -10.69
N LEU A 18 10.00 6.00 -11.33
CA LEU A 18 8.55 6.00 -11.37
C LEU A 18 7.94 5.81 -9.97
N LEU A 19 8.48 4.90 -9.15
CA LEU A 19 8.05 4.72 -7.76
C LEU A 19 8.31 5.97 -6.91
N MET A 20 9.48 6.60 -7.07
CA MET A 20 9.78 7.85 -6.37
C MET A 20 8.80 8.98 -6.73
N ASN A 21 8.46 9.11 -8.01
CA ASN A 21 7.48 10.10 -8.46
C ASN A 21 6.07 9.77 -7.96
N THR A 22 5.68 8.49 -7.99
CA THR A 22 4.40 8.02 -7.46
C THR A 22 4.25 8.36 -5.99
N LEU A 23 5.29 8.18 -5.18
CA LEU A 23 5.28 8.57 -3.76
C LEU A 23 5.12 10.09 -3.57
N LYS A 24 5.73 10.91 -4.44
CA LYS A 24 5.54 12.37 -4.41
C LYS A 24 4.11 12.77 -4.77
N GLU A 25 3.49 12.10 -5.74
CA GLU A 25 2.10 12.31 -6.11
C GLU A 25 1.14 11.86 -5.01
N LEU A 26 1.45 10.76 -4.32
CA LEU A 26 0.69 10.30 -3.16
C LEU A 26 0.63 11.36 -2.05
N ASN A 27 1.72 12.09 -1.84
CA ASN A 27 1.72 13.22 -0.89
C ASN A 27 0.76 14.35 -1.30
N LYS A 28 0.50 14.53 -2.60
CA LYS A 28 -0.52 15.48 -3.10
C LYS A 28 -1.92 14.93 -2.84
N TYR A 29 -2.15 13.65 -3.14
CA TYR A 29 -3.42 12.98 -2.85
C TYR A 29 -3.83 13.12 -1.39
N VAL A 30 -2.91 12.85 -0.45
CA VAL A 30 -3.22 12.89 0.99
C VAL A 30 -3.58 14.30 1.48
N LYS A 31 -3.14 15.34 0.77
CA LYS A 31 -3.43 16.75 1.11
C LYS A 31 -4.68 17.29 0.43
N GLU A 32 -5.21 16.58 -0.56
CA GLU A 32 -6.40 16.99 -1.29
C GLU A 32 -7.65 16.76 -0.43
N LYS A 33 -8.51 17.77 -0.38
CA LYS A 33 -9.73 17.78 0.45
C LYS A 33 -10.98 17.48 -0.37
N ASP A 34 -10.96 17.82 -1.65
CA ASP A 34 -12.05 17.49 -2.56
C ASP A 34 -11.93 16.02 -3.01
N GLU A 35 -12.98 15.24 -2.77
CA GLU A 35 -12.93 13.80 -3.06
C GLU A 35 -12.77 13.51 -4.56
N ASN A 36 -13.37 14.33 -5.43
CA ASN A 36 -13.27 14.14 -6.88
C ASN A 36 -11.86 14.45 -7.38
N ALA A 37 -11.27 15.56 -6.91
CA ALA A 37 -9.89 15.91 -7.21
C ALA A 37 -8.92 14.86 -6.67
N ALA A 38 -9.15 14.35 -5.45
CA ALA A 38 -8.35 13.29 -4.88
C ALA A 38 -8.43 12.01 -5.73
N GLU A 39 -9.63 11.63 -6.19
CA GLU A 39 -9.79 10.48 -7.07
C GLU A 39 -9.03 10.63 -8.40
N ILE A 40 -9.05 11.84 -8.99
CA ILE A 40 -8.28 12.16 -10.21
C ILE A 40 -6.78 11.98 -9.99
N ILE A 41 -6.27 12.35 -8.80
CA ILE A 41 -4.85 12.16 -8.44
C ILE A 41 -4.54 10.68 -8.16
N LEU A 42 -5.48 9.93 -7.57
CA LEU A 42 -5.25 8.52 -7.22
C LEU A 42 -5.15 7.60 -8.44
N LYS A 43 -5.98 7.82 -9.47
CA LYS A 43 -5.99 7.00 -10.68
C LYS A 43 -4.61 6.78 -11.31
N PRO A 44 -3.82 7.82 -11.64
CA PRO A 44 -2.48 7.65 -12.22
C PRO A 44 -1.50 6.95 -11.26
N ILE A 45 -1.60 7.20 -9.95
CA ILE A 45 -0.79 6.50 -8.93
C ILE A 45 -1.01 4.99 -9.03
N LEU A 46 -2.26 4.54 -9.12
CA LEU A 46 -2.59 3.11 -9.22
C LEU A 46 -2.10 2.50 -10.54
N VAL A 47 -2.20 3.24 -11.65
CA VAL A 47 -1.67 2.82 -12.95
C VAL A 47 -0.15 2.65 -12.89
N ASN A 48 0.56 3.61 -12.29
CA ASN A 48 2.00 3.56 -12.13
C ASN A 48 2.43 2.34 -11.31
N ILE A 49 1.78 2.09 -10.16
CA ILE A 49 2.06 0.90 -9.32
C ILE A 49 1.89 -0.40 -10.11
N LYS A 50 0.80 -0.51 -10.88
CA LYS A 50 0.51 -1.69 -11.72
C LYS A 50 1.51 -1.91 -12.84
N SER A 51 2.14 -0.83 -13.33
CA SER A 51 3.08 -0.87 -14.46
C SER A 51 4.48 -1.35 -14.08
N ILE A 52 4.83 -1.38 -12.79
CA ILE A 52 6.14 -1.83 -12.33
C ILE A 52 6.24 -3.35 -12.47
N ASP A 53 7.21 -3.83 -13.25
CA ASP A 53 7.45 -5.26 -13.43
C ASP A 53 8.48 -5.82 -12.45
N ASN A 54 9.37 -4.98 -11.91
CA ASN A 54 10.47 -5.42 -11.07
C ASN A 54 9.99 -5.85 -9.67
N TYR A 55 9.84 -7.17 -9.51
CA TYR A 55 9.47 -7.82 -8.26
C TYR A 55 10.34 -7.40 -7.06
N SER A 56 11.67 -7.47 -7.19
CA SER A 56 12.59 -7.15 -6.09
C SER A 56 12.49 -5.68 -5.69
N LEU A 57 12.31 -4.78 -6.65
CA LEU A 57 12.09 -3.35 -6.39
C LEU A 57 10.78 -3.13 -5.61
N LEU A 58 9.71 -3.85 -5.95
CA LEU A 58 8.41 -3.74 -5.25
C LEU A 58 8.51 -4.23 -3.81
N ILE A 59 9.08 -5.42 -3.58
CA ILE A 59 9.32 -5.95 -2.22
C ILE A 59 10.17 -4.97 -1.41
N ASN A 60 11.30 -4.53 -1.96
CA ASN A 60 12.18 -3.59 -1.26
C ASN A 60 11.49 -2.26 -0.95
N THR A 61 10.65 -1.77 -1.87
CA THR A 61 9.86 -0.55 -1.67
C THR A 61 8.84 -0.72 -0.56
N ILE A 62 8.12 -1.85 -0.51
CA ILE A 62 7.20 -2.16 0.58
C ILE A 62 7.97 -2.14 1.91
N LEU A 63 9.04 -2.94 2.03
CA LEU A 63 9.80 -3.09 3.26
C LEU A 63 10.37 -1.76 3.78
N LYS A 64 10.94 -0.93 2.90
CA LYS A 64 11.47 0.41 3.26
C LYS A 64 10.39 1.37 3.76
N ASN A 65 9.12 1.10 3.46
CA ASN A 65 7.98 1.95 3.84
C ASN A 65 7.18 1.38 5.03
N ILE A 66 7.60 0.27 5.63
CA ILE A 66 7.07 -0.23 6.91
C ILE A 66 7.71 0.57 8.06
N LYS A 67 7.25 1.82 8.23
CA LYS A 67 7.75 2.77 9.24
C LYS A 67 6.61 3.63 9.77
N ASN A 68 6.84 4.34 10.88
CA ASN A 68 5.81 5.14 11.55
C ASN A 68 5.56 6.48 10.82
N ASP A 69 5.11 6.39 9.57
CA ASP A 69 4.74 7.52 8.72
C ASP A 69 3.50 7.13 7.91
N ASN A 70 2.44 7.95 7.98
CA ASN A 70 1.16 7.62 7.36
C ASN A 70 1.26 7.45 5.84
N ASN A 71 2.07 8.28 5.17
CA ASN A 71 2.18 8.25 3.71
C ASN A 71 3.02 7.06 3.24
N ALA A 72 4.07 6.72 3.98
CA ALA A 72 4.85 5.50 3.76
C ALA A 72 3.98 4.25 3.92
N LEU A 73 3.25 4.14 5.05
CA LEU A 73 2.34 3.01 5.27
C LEU A 73 1.26 2.94 4.19
N PHE A 74 0.71 4.08 3.77
CA PHE A 74 -0.26 4.10 2.68
C PHE A 74 0.34 3.57 1.39
N PHE A 75 1.55 4.03 1.04
CA PHE A 75 2.22 3.60 -0.17
C PHE A 75 2.53 2.10 -0.17
N ALA A 76 3.05 1.57 0.94
CA ALA A 76 3.28 0.14 1.10
C ALA A 76 2.00 -0.68 0.90
N ASN A 77 0.88 -0.25 1.50
CA ASN A 77 -0.40 -0.93 1.33
C ASN A 77 -0.95 -0.83 -0.10
N LEU A 78 -0.79 0.31 -0.78
CA LEU A 78 -1.21 0.46 -2.18
C LEU A 78 -0.41 -0.45 -3.11
N ILE A 79 0.90 -0.56 -2.90
CA ILE A 79 1.73 -1.49 -3.68
C ILE A 79 1.27 -2.93 -3.46
N LEU A 80 1.10 -3.33 -2.20
CA LEU A 80 0.63 -4.67 -1.85
C LEU A 80 -0.75 -5.00 -2.45
N LYS A 81 -1.65 -4.01 -2.49
CA LYS A 81 -3.02 -4.18 -3.00
C LYS A 81 -3.10 -4.25 -4.52
N TYR A 82 -2.37 -3.36 -5.20
CA TYR A 82 -2.60 -3.07 -6.61
C TYR A 82 -1.50 -3.57 -7.54
N SER A 83 -0.35 -3.99 -7.03
CA SER A 83 0.65 -4.64 -7.87
C SER A 83 0.15 -6.01 -8.34
N ASN A 84 0.43 -6.33 -9.61
CA ASN A 84 0.18 -7.67 -10.16
C ASN A 84 1.39 -8.61 -9.99
N LYS A 85 2.47 -8.16 -9.33
CA LYS A 85 3.76 -8.88 -9.24
C LYS A 85 4.07 -9.37 -7.84
N VAL A 86 3.50 -8.74 -6.81
CA VAL A 86 3.72 -9.08 -5.41
C VAL A 86 2.39 -9.30 -4.70
N THR A 87 2.39 -10.21 -3.75
CA THR A 87 1.26 -10.58 -2.91
C THR A 87 1.72 -10.66 -1.45
N SER A 88 0.79 -10.82 -0.51
CA SER A 88 1.17 -10.93 0.90
C SER A 88 2.01 -12.17 1.22
N LYS A 89 1.93 -13.22 0.42
CA LYS A 89 2.74 -14.44 0.56
C LYS A 89 4.22 -14.23 0.24
N ASP A 90 4.52 -13.17 -0.50
CA ASP A 90 5.88 -12.82 -0.92
C ASP A 90 6.63 -12.01 0.14
N ILE A 91 5.93 -11.62 1.22
CA ILE A 91 6.47 -10.83 2.33
C ILE A 91 6.66 -11.74 3.54
N GLU A 92 7.82 -11.64 4.19
CA GLU A 92 8.08 -12.33 5.46
C GLU A 92 7.00 -11.99 6.49
N ILE A 93 6.51 -13.02 7.17
CA ILE A 93 5.36 -12.93 8.08
C ILE A 93 5.51 -11.83 9.14
N GLU A 94 6.70 -11.67 9.70
CA GLU A 94 6.98 -10.63 10.71
C GLU A 94 6.82 -9.22 10.13
N GLN A 95 7.35 -8.98 8.92
CA GLN A 95 7.24 -7.70 8.23
C GLN A 95 5.79 -7.42 7.84
N LEU A 96 5.07 -8.43 7.39
CA LEU A 96 3.66 -8.31 7.02
C LEU A 96 2.78 -7.97 8.23
N ILE A 97 2.96 -8.67 9.35
CA ILE A 97 2.26 -8.38 10.61
C ILE A 97 2.57 -6.97 11.07
N LYS A 98 3.83 -6.53 10.96
CA LYS A 98 4.24 -5.17 11.31
C LYS A 98 3.54 -4.13 10.42
N LEU A 99 3.52 -4.33 9.10
CA LEU A 99 2.80 -3.46 8.15
C LEU A 99 1.34 -3.33 8.54
N TYR A 100 0.64 -4.46 8.73
CA TYR A 100 -0.79 -4.45 9.06
C TYR A 100 -1.07 -3.79 10.41
N SER A 101 -0.30 -4.14 11.45
CA SER A 101 -0.47 -3.59 12.80
C SER A 101 -0.25 -2.08 12.85
N MET A 102 0.78 -1.57 12.17
CA MET A 102 1.05 -0.13 12.11
C MET A 102 -0.02 0.60 11.30
N SER A 103 -0.47 -0.01 10.20
CA SER A 103 -1.46 0.59 9.31
C SER A 103 -2.84 0.71 9.96
N LEU A 104 -3.28 -0.29 10.73
CA LEU A 104 -4.56 -0.23 11.46
C LEU A 104 -4.58 0.88 12.52
N LYS A 105 -3.42 1.24 13.07
CA LYS A 105 -3.24 2.31 14.06
C LYS A 105 -2.98 3.68 13.43
N SER A 106 -2.85 3.76 12.11
CA SER A 106 -2.58 5.02 11.40
C SER A 106 -3.68 6.05 11.68
N GLN A 107 -3.31 7.32 11.78
CA GLN A 107 -4.27 8.43 11.90
C GLN A 107 -4.99 8.72 10.58
N LEU A 108 -4.38 8.35 9.44
CA LEU A 108 -4.96 8.56 8.12
C LEU A 108 -5.96 7.44 7.79
N PHE A 109 -7.24 7.80 7.62
CA PHE A 109 -8.29 6.82 7.34
C PHE A 109 -8.03 6.03 6.04
N SER A 110 -7.43 6.65 5.01
CA SER A 110 -7.07 5.97 3.76
C SER A 110 -6.07 4.82 3.97
N VAL A 111 -5.17 4.93 4.95
CA VAL A 111 -4.26 3.84 5.34
C VAL A 111 -5.07 2.70 5.93
N ARG A 112 -5.97 3.01 6.87
CA ARG A 112 -6.84 2.04 7.54
C ARG A 112 -7.74 1.31 6.54
N ILE A 113 -8.34 2.02 5.59
CA ILE A 113 -9.09 1.41 4.47
C ILE A 113 -8.20 0.42 3.71
N SER A 114 -7.01 0.85 3.30
CA SER A 114 -6.14 0.03 2.46
C SER A 114 -5.66 -1.25 3.15
N VAL A 115 -5.29 -1.18 4.44
CA VAL A 115 -4.89 -2.38 5.19
C VAL A 115 -6.06 -3.34 5.39
N ILE A 116 -7.26 -2.82 5.65
CA ILE A 116 -8.45 -3.65 5.82
C ILE A 116 -8.78 -4.39 4.51
N GLU A 117 -8.65 -3.74 3.37
CA GLU A 117 -8.81 -4.39 2.06
C GLU A 117 -7.72 -5.43 1.77
N ASN A 118 -6.47 -5.14 2.13
CA ASN A 118 -5.38 -6.13 2.03
C ASN A 118 -5.64 -7.35 2.90
N LEU A 119 -6.05 -7.15 4.16
CA LEU A 119 -6.42 -8.23 5.08
C LEU A 119 -7.60 -9.06 4.55
N LYS A 120 -8.58 -8.43 3.90
CA LYS A 120 -9.71 -9.16 3.27
C LYS A 120 -9.24 -10.13 2.18
N ASN A 121 -8.20 -9.76 1.44
CA ASN A 121 -7.58 -10.62 0.43
C ASN A 121 -6.60 -11.64 1.04
N ASP A 122 -6.12 -11.38 2.27
CA ASP A 122 -5.20 -12.23 3.02
C ASP A 122 -5.90 -12.99 4.16
N LYS A 123 -6.71 -13.99 3.77
CA LYS A 123 -7.51 -14.79 4.71
C LYS A 123 -6.69 -15.53 5.77
N VAL A 124 -5.39 -15.75 5.53
CA VAL A 124 -4.49 -16.41 6.48
C VAL A 124 -4.26 -15.47 7.66
N ASN A 125 -3.73 -14.28 7.37
CA ASN A 125 -3.42 -13.30 8.40
C ASN A 125 -4.66 -12.63 8.99
N LEU A 126 -5.76 -12.51 8.22
CA LEU A 126 -7.01 -11.91 8.70
C LEU A 126 -7.49 -12.48 10.04
N LYS A 127 -7.29 -13.79 10.26
CA LYS A 127 -7.69 -14.47 11.50
C LYS A 127 -7.00 -13.88 12.73
N ASP A 128 -5.71 -13.56 12.59
CA ASP A 128 -4.88 -13.05 13.68
C ASP A 128 -5.18 -11.57 13.99
N PHE A 129 -5.79 -10.87 13.05
CA PHE A 129 -6.16 -9.45 13.18
C PHE A 129 -7.62 -9.23 13.63
N LYS A 130 -8.43 -10.29 13.81
CA LYS A 130 -9.86 -10.15 14.17
C LYS A 130 -10.11 -9.35 15.45
N VAL A 131 -9.28 -9.53 16.47
CA VAL A 131 -9.39 -8.80 17.74
C VAL A 131 -9.15 -7.30 17.50
N GLN A 132 -8.05 -6.96 16.83
CA GLN A 132 -7.71 -5.57 16.52
C GLN A 132 -8.73 -4.89 15.61
N LEU A 133 -9.31 -5.61 14.65
CA LEU A 133 -10.39 -5.10 13.79
C LEU A 133 -11.67 -4.84 14.59
N SER A 134 -11.98 -5.68 15.57
CA SER A 134 -13.13 -5.49 16.46
C SER A 134 -12.94 -4.29 17.38
N GLU A 135 -11.74 -4.11 17.92
CA GLU A 135 -11.37 -2.92 18.70
C GLU A 135 -11.43 -1.64 17.86
N LEU A 136 -10.92 -1.69 16.62
CA LEU A 136 -11.00 -0.57 15.69
C LEU A 136 -12.46 -0.21 15.40
N LYS A 137 -13.34 -1.19 15.19
CA LYS A 137 -14.78 -0.96 14.96
C LYS A 137 -15.46 -0.18 16.10
N ASN A 138 -15.00 -0.36 17.34
CA ASN A 138 -15.56 0.32 18.51
C ASN A 138 -15.03 1.77 18.67
N THR A 139 -13.89 2.09 18.07
CA THR A 139 -13.18 3.37 18.28
C THR A 139 -13.15 4.26 17.03
N GLU A 140 -13.37 3.68 15.85
CA GLU A 140 -13.36 4.36 14.58
C GLU A 140 -14.52 5.34 14.45
N LYS A 141 -14.22 6.50 13.84
CA LYS A 141 -15.18 7.58 13.60
C LYS A 141 -15.43 7.83 12.12
N ASN A 142 -14.51 7.40 11.26
CA ASN A 142 -14.64 7.57 9.82
C ASN A 142 -15.66 6.58 9.25
N GLU A 143 -16.72 7.10 8.62
CA GLU A 143 -17.83 6.31 8.10
C GLU A 143 -17.40 5.28 7.06
N LYS A 144 -16.50 5.67 6.13
CA LYS A 144 -15.99 4.76 5.07
C LYS A 144 -15.22 3.57 5.66
N VAL A 145 -14.44 3.80 6.73
CA VAL A 145 -13.76 2.71 7.44
C VAL A 145 -14.77 1.81 8.16
N LEU A 146 -15.76 2.39 8.85
CA LEU A 146 -16.81 1.63 9.55
C LEU A 146 -17.64 0.77 8.58
N GLU A 147 -17.98 1.29 7.42
CA GLU A 147 -18.67 0.52 6.36
C GLU A 147 -17.84 -0.67 5.91
N LEU A 148 -16.55 -0.46 5.66
CA LEU A 148 -15.66 -1.54 5.25
C LEU A 148 -15.53 -2.62 6.32
N LEU A 149 -15.41 -2.23 7.60
CA LEU A 149 -15.34 -3.14 8.75
C LEU A 149 -16.61 -3.97 8.94
N LYS A 150 -17.77 -3.56 8.41
CA LYS A 150 -18.99 -4.40 8.41
C LYS A 150 -18.92 -5.55 7.41
N THR A 151 -17.99 -5.51 6.45
CA THR A 151 -17.88 -6.51 5.37
C THR A 151 -16.91 -7.65 5.66
N ILE A 152 -16.36 -7.70 6.88
CA ILE A 152 -15.29 -8.61 7.31
C ILE A 152 -15.75 -9.43 8.53
#